data_AF-A0AAD6S8H8-F1
#
_entry.id   AF-A0AAD6S8H8-F1
#
_cell.length_a   1.000
_cell.length_b   1.000
_cell.length_c   1.000
_cell.angle_alpha   90.00
_cell.angle_beta   90.00
_cell.angle_gamma   90.00
#
_symmetry.space_group_name_H-M   'P 1'
#
loop_
_entity.id
_entity.type
_entity.pdbx_description
1 polymer ?
#
loop_
_entity_poly.entity_id
_entity_poly.type
_entity_poly.pdbx_seq_one_letter_code
_entity_poly.pdbx_strand_id
1 'polypeptide(L)'
;MISRTLIANVGCTLIPVALVLVWPSLSTYEFSPRRVIHSLDTRAVLVAPWICRGTISAFVSRLIQTGIVIRSHPLVIARAYALWAGIALFRVLLGYLLTRSVGWAYPQFFSHSALYETSAGLGPPLLALLVLTGMRSWPELPGRRFQVVEPLVLGAICAVLTALDTAPWTYSTAVLLVMPITLAGRFIPPTLLEKTQLLPTPTTEQNPRPRSVLTCVLACLTVIIIPRLVPPPLYTVSFPSHSGPLLHILVLSYPRPHDNLESPILNTTLMSFLPLTVVPGVTISVFTHAAAETHPSFEWAKARFPEVEFYADADQHPDASSGQHLHVAEALRWASSTQQAEWVMLLEDDFPLCGVRGRLDLARVMQKLERGRRLDYLERRGAFVGTGGSGLIFHRSLLPIVSTILKLHASTDSALPADVIRRPADLIMQDCLLGIDPLCPRRAEVMNMHAAPHSAPVAPGENLVITSRLIIDHIGADASTTPGRQYGQDQWRCGWRHPFHGREEVVVVVV
;
A
#
# COMPACT_ATOMS: atom_id res chain seq x y z
N MET A 1 -12.08 24.00 43.63
CA MET A 1 -11.26 22.78 43.71
C MET A 1 -11.26 22.10 42.35
N ILE A 2 -10.11 22.07 41.67
CA ILE A 2 -9.96 21.24 40.47
C ILE A 2 -9.99 19.77 40.94
N SER A 3 -10.97 18.99 40.47
CA SER A 3 -11.05 17.58 40.81
C SER A 3 -9.79 16.86 40.31
N ARG A 4 -9.20 15.97 41.13
CA ARG A 4 -8.03 15.13 40.76
C ARG A 4 -8.26 14.40 39.44
N THR A 5 -9.50 14.03 39.16
CA THR A 5 -9.92 13.41 37.89
C THR A 5 -9.71 14.31 36.68
N LEU A 6 -9.94 15.62 36.81
CA LEU A 6 -9.74 16.55 35.71
C LEU A 6 -8.26 16.60 35.33
N ILE A 7 -7.37 16.67 36.33
CA ILE A 7 -5.92 16.67 36.12
C ILE A 7 -5.48 15.38 35.43
N ALA A 8 -5.97 14.23 35.88
CA ALA A 8 -5.66 12.93 35.26
C ALA A 8 -6.15 12.87 33.81
N ASN A 9 -7.36 13.32 33.53
CA ASN A 9 -7.95 13.28 32.19
C ASN A 9 -7.23 14.22 31.19
N VAL A 10 -6.90 15.43 31.65
CA VAL A 10 -6.12 16.40 30.87
C VAL A 10 -4.70 15.90 30.66
N GLY A 11 -4.08 15.34 31.71
CA GLY A 11 -2.74 14.76 31.64
C GLY A 11 -2.66 13.64 30.60
N CYS A 12 -3.57 12.66 30.66
CA CYS A 12 -3.60 11.53 29.74
C CYS A 12 -3.80 11.90 28.27
N THR A 13 -4.35 13.09 27.97
CA THR A 13 -4.65 13.53 26.61
C THR A 13 -3.66 14.56 26.07
N LEU A 14 -3.20 15.50 26.90
CA LEU A 14 -2.29 16.57 26.48
C LEU A 14 -0.82 16.26 26.69
N ILE A 15 -0.44 15.47 27.70
CA ILE A 15 0.98 15.09 27.90
C ILE A 15 1.52 14.40 26.65
N PRO A 16 0.82 13.43 26.03
CA PRO A 16 1.37 12.78 24.85
C PRO A 16 1.50 13.72 23.63
N VAL A 17 0.63 14.73 23.53
CA VAL A 17 0.76 15.80 22.52
C VAL A 17 2.03 16.60 22.75
N ALA A 18 2.28 17.02 23.99
CA ALA A 18 3.50 17.73 24.36
C ALA A 18 4.75 16.86 24.12
N LEU A 19 4.68 15.56 24.45
CA LEU A 19 5.79 14.63 24.25
C LEU A 19 6.13 14.43 22.77
N VAL A 20 5.15 14.37 21.86
CA VAL A 20 5.43 14.27 20.42
C VAL A 20 6.10 15.54 19.88
N LEU A 21 5.76 16.72 20.41
CA LEU A 21 6.43 17.97 20.01
C LEU A 21 7.91 17.99 20.43
N VAL A 22 8.23 17.37 21.57
CA VAL A 22 9.61 17.26 22.09
C VAL A 22 10.37 16.09 21.45
N TRP A 23 9.68 14.96 21.23
CA TRP A 23 10.21 13.73 20.65
C TRP A 23 9.35 13.26 19.48
N PRO A 24 9.60 13.81 18.27
CA PRO A 24 8.86 13.42 17.06
C PRO A 24 8.94 11.93 16.75
N SER A 25 9.98 11.23 17.21
CA SER A 25 10.12 9.77 17.06
C SER A 25 8.96 8.99 17.69
N LEU A 26 8.25 9.54 18.67
CA LEU A 26 7.07 8.88 19.25
C LEU A 26 5.93 8.72 18.22
N SER A 27 5.89 9.53 17.16
CA SER A 27 4.90 9.35 16.09
C SER A 27 5.10 8.03 15.32
N THR A 28 6.25 7.36 15.45
CA THR A 28 6.46 6.07 14.80
C THR A 28 5.63 4.96 15.41
N TYR A 29 4.91 5.17 16.53
CA TYR A 29 4.09 4.15 17.18
C TYR A 29 2.61 4.17 16.83
N GLU A 30 2.23 4.80 15.71
CA GLU A 30 0.87 4.69 15.19
C GLU A 30 0.45 3.24 14.92
N PHE A 31 -0.81 2.93 15.20
CA PHE A 31 -1.35 1.61 14.93
C PHE A 31 -1.72 1.46 13.46
N SER A 32 -1.27 0.38 12.82
CA SER A 32 -1.85 -0.13 11.58
C SER A 32 -1.94 -1.65 11.64
N PRO A 33 -2.98 -2.25 11.03
CA PRO A 33 -3.09 -3.71 10.94
C PRO A 33 -1.86 -4.38 10.33
N ARG A 34 -1.21 -3.74 9.35
CA ARG A 34 0.03 -4.25 8.72
C ARG A 34 1.10 -4.63 9.75
N ARG A 35 1.37 -3.76 10.72
CA ARG A 35 2.43 -3.96 11.72
C ARG A 35 2.15 -5.17 12.60
N VAL A 36 0.89 -5.41 12.95
CA VAL A 36 0.52 -6.58 13.76
C VAL A 36 0.56 -7.85 12.90
N ILE A 37 0.02 -7.81 11.68
CA ILE A 37 -0.10 -8.99 10.81
C ILE A 37 1.26 -9.45 10.27
N HIS A 38 2.16 -8.52 9.94
CA HIS A 38 3.42 -8.84 9.27
C HIS A 38 4.64 -8.72 10.19
N SER A 39 4.67 -7.73 11.07
CA SER A 39 5.80 -7.46 11.98
C SER A 39 5.62 -8.10 13.37
N LEU A 40 4.42 -8.60 13.67
CA LEU A 40 4.00 -9.02 15.01
C LEU A 40 4.19 -7.92 16.08
N ASP A 41 4.26 -6.65 15.69
CA ASP A 41 4.46 -5.53 16.62
C ASP A 41 3.14 -5.10 17.25
N THR A 42 2.86 -5.64 18.43
CA THR A 42 1.67 -5.32 19.22
C THR A 42 1.81 -4.05 20.05
N ARG A 43 3.02 -3.47 20.16
CA ARG A 43 3.25 -2.26 20.98
C ARG A 43 2.41 -1.10 20.46
N ALA A 44 2.30 -0.97 19.14
CA ALA A 44 1.47 0.04 18.49
C ALA A 44 -0.02 -0.06 18.89
N VAL A 45 -0.55 -1.28 19.11
CA VAL A 45 -1.91 -1.46 19.63
C VAL A 45 -2.02 -0.85 21.02
N LEU A 46 -1.03 -1.06 21.87
CA LEU A 46 -1.09 -0.58 23.25
C LEU A 46 -0.98 0.94 23.32
N VAL A 47 -0.05 1.54 22.58
CA VAL A 47 0.32 2.95 22.78
C VAL A 47 -0.42 3.94 21.88
N ALA A 48 -0.95 3.50 20.74
CA ALA A 48 -1.57 4.39 19.74
C ALA A 48 -2.62 5.37 20.31
N PRO A 49 -3.47 5.04 21.30
CA PRO A 49 -4.42 5.99 21.90
C PRO A 49 -3.81 7.26 22.47
N TRP A 50 -2.52 7.19 22.80
CA TRP A 50 -1.74 8.30 23.32
C TRP A 50 -0.78 8.88 22.28
N ILE A 51 -0.73 8.37 21.05
CA ILE A 51 0.13 8.97 20.03
C ILE A 51 -0.58 10.16 19.37
N CYS A 52 0.17 11.23 19.11
CA CYS A 52 -0.26 12.36 18.30
C CYS A 52 0.54 12.37 16.99
N ARG A 53 -0.14 12.58 15.86
CA ARG A 53 0.56 12.89 14.61
C ARG A 53 1.15 14.29 14.66
N GLY A 54 2.29 14.49 14.01
CA GLY A 54 2.94 15.80 13.86
C GLY A 54 2.21 16.78 12.91
N THR A 55 0.94 16.55 12.58
CA THR A 55 0.15 17.42 11.68
C THR A 55 -0.76 18.35 12.48
N ILE A 56 -1.02 19.55 11.95
CA ILE A 56 -1.94 20.51 12.57
C ILE A 56 -3.35 19.92 12.69
N SER A 57 -3.82 19.18 11.68
CA SER A 57 -5.14 18.54 11.72
C SER A 57 -5.25 17.55 12.88
N ALA A 58 -4.22 16.74 13.10
CA ALA A 58 -4.20 15.79 14.20
C ALA A 58 -4.16 16.51 15.54
N PHE A 59 -3.37 17.58 15.67
CA PHE A 59 -3.35 18.41 16.88
C PHE A 59 -4.74 18.98 17.21
N VAL A 60 -5.44 19.56 16.22
CA VAL A 60 -6.83 20.04 16.39
C VAL A 60 -7.76 18.90 16.81
N SER A 61 -7.62 17.72 16.20
CA SER A 61 -8.35 16.51 16.61
C SER A 61 -8.13 16.16 18.08
N ARG A 62 -6.87 16.21 18.56
CA ARG A 62 -6.53 15.95 19.97
C ARG A 62 -7.20 16.95 20.91
N LEU A 63 -7.25 18.24 20.54
CA LEU A 63 -7.91 19.27 21.35
C LEU A 63 -9.41 19.01 21.46
N ILE A 64 -10.07 18.67 20.36
CA ILE A 64 -11.50 18.32 20.36
C ILE A 64 -11.75 17.10 21.26
N GLN A 65 -10.95 16.05 21.11
CA GLN A 65 -11.07 14.84 21.92
C GLN A 65 -10.82 15.10 23.41
N THR A 66 -9.85 15.96 23.72
CA THR A 66 -9.58 16.42 25.10
C THR A 66 -10.80 17.15 25.67
N GLY A 67 -11.42 18.04 24.88
CA GLY A 67 -12.67 18.71 25.26
C GLY A 67 -13.81 17.74 25.55
N ILE A 68 -13.97 16.69 24.74
CA ILE A 68 -14.96 15.62 24.97
C ILE A 68 -14.66 14.87 26.27
N VAL A 69 -13.40 14.46 26.48
CA VAL A 69 -12.98 13.70 27.66
C VAL A 69 -13.14 14.51 28.96
N ILE A 70 -12.78 15.80 28.96
CA ILE A 70 -12.93 16.70 30.12
C ILE A 70 -14.39 16.81 30.56
N ARG A 71 -15.30 16.84 29.58
CA ARG A 71 -16.74 16.96 29.85
C ARG A 71 -17.40 15.63 30.17
N SER A 72 -16.69 14.51 30.01
CA SER A 72 -17.24 13.16 30.18
C SER A 72 -17.03 12.61 31.59
N HIS A 73 -17.66 11.47 31.89
CA HIS A 73 -17.50 10.75 33.15
C HIS A 73 -16.03 10.38 33.44
N PRO A 74 -15.57 10.37 34.71
CA PRO A 74 -14.21 9.99 35.12
C PRO A 74 -13.64 8.71 34.47
N LEU A 75 -14.49 7.69 34.30
CA LEU A 75 -14.13 6.39 33.73
C LEU A 75 -14.09 6.36 32.19
N VAL A 76 -14.29 7.50 31.52
CA VAL A 76 -14.34 7.59 30.05
C VAL A 76 -13.06 7.05 29.41
N ILE A 77 -11.90 7.35 29.99
CA ILE A 77 -10.60 6.94 29.42
C ILE A 77 -10.44 5.43 29.49
N ALA A 78 -10.73 4.81 30.63
CA ALA A 78 -10.63 3.35 30.79
C ALA A 78 -11.57 2.62 29.81
N ARG A 79 -12.81 3.10 29.66
CA ARG A 79 -13.78 2.56 28.70
C ARG A 79 -13.36 2.77 27.25
N ALA A 80 -12.87 3.96 26.93
CA ALA A 80 -12.34 4.27 25.59
C ALA A 80 -11.13 3.38 25.27
N TYR A 81 -10.26 3.11 26.24
CA TYR A 81 -9.12 2.22 26.02
C TYR A 81 -9.55 0.78 25.77
N ALA A 82 -10.52 0.26 26.54
CA ALA A 82 -11.07 -1.07 26.29
C ALA A 82 -11.72 -1.18 24.90
N LEU A 83 -12.50 -0.16 24.49
CA LEU A 83 -13.08 -0.09 23.14
C LEU A 83 -11.99 -0.01 22.08
N TRP A 84 -10.93 0.76 22.31
CA TRP A 84 -9.79 0.84 21.40
C TRP A 84 -9.15 -0.53 21.17
N ALA A 85 -8.88 -1.30 22.22
CA ALA A 85 -8.32 -2.64 22.08
C ALA A 85 -9.23 -3.52 21.21
N GLY A 86 -10.55 -3.48 21.43
CA GLY A 86 -11.52 -4.17 20.58
C GLY A 86 -11.50 -3.70 19.12
N ILE A 87 -11.44 -2.39 18.88
CA ILE A 87 -11.35 -1.79 17.54
C ILE A 87 -10.07 -2.23 16.84
N ALA A 88 -8.92 -2.15 17.51
CA ALA A 88 -7.63 -2.53 16.95
C ALA A 88 -7.60 -4.02 16.56
N LEU A 89 -8.08 -4.92 17.44
CA LEU A 89 -8.19 -6.35 17.14
C LEU A 89 -9.14 -6.61 15.97
N PHE A 90 -10.30 -5.94 15.94
CA PHE A 90 -11.24 -6.09 14.84
C PHE A 90 -10.67 -5.55 13.51
N ARG A 91 -9.89 -4.46 13.56
CA ARG A 91 -9.15 -3.94 12.40
C ARG A 91 -8.07 -4.90 11.91
N VAL A 92 -7.35 -5.58 12.81
CA VAL A 92 -6.39 -6.64 12.46
C VAL A 92 -7.10 -7.78 11.75
N LEU A 93 -8.23 -8.25 12.28
CA LEU A 93 -9.04 -9.29 11.66
C LEU A 93 -9.52 -8.88 10.26
N LEU A 94 -10.13 -7.69 10.12
CA LEU A 94 -10.58 -7.19 8.82
C LEU A 94 -9.43 -6.99 7.84
N GLY A 95 -8.29 -6.47 8.30
CA GLY A 95 -7.08 -6.34 7.48
C GLY A 95 -6.61 -7.69 6.97
N TYR A 96 -6.58 -8.72 7.82
CA TYR A 96 -6.23 -10.08 7.43
C TYR A 96 -7.21 -10.66 6.41
N LEU A 97 -8.52 -10.59 6.68
CA LEU A 97 -9.56 -11.11 5.80
C LEU A 97 -9.56 -10.42 4.42
N LEU A 98 -9.54 -9.10 4.40
CA LEU A 98 -9.65 -8.29 3.19
C LEU A 98 -8.33 -8.18 2.40
N THR A 99 -7.23 -8.76 2.87
CA THR A 99 -5.96 -8.73 2.12
C THR A 99 -5.30 -10.08 1.96
N ARG A 100 -5.15 -10.86 3.04
CA ARG A 100 -4.48 -12.16 3.02
C ARG A 100 -5.43 -13.31 2.71
N SER A 101 -6.59 -13.36 3.37
CA SER A 101 -7.50 -14.51 3.23
C SER A 101 -8.30 -14.46 1.94
N VAL A 102 -9.06 -13.38 1.73
CA VAL A 102 -10.01 -13.25 0.62
C VAL A 102 -9.44 -12.33 -0.46
N GLY A 103 -8.82 -11.21 -0.06
CA GLY A 103 -8.33 -10.20 -1.01
C GLY A 103 -7.24 -10.68 -1.97
N TRP A 104 -6.53 -11.78 -1.65
CA TRP A 104 -5.60 -12.42 -2.58
C TRP A 104 -6.32 -13.22 -3.68
N ALA A 105 -7.38 -13.95 -3.33
CA ALA A 105 -8.13 -14.79 -4.26
C ALA A 105 -9.18 -14.00 -5.06
N TYR A 106 -9.71 -12.92 -4.47
CA TYR A 106 -10.79 -12.12 -5.04
C TYR A 106 -10.42 -10.64 -5.01
N PRO A 107 -9.83 -10.10 -6.10
CA PRO A 107 -9.35 -8.72 -6.19
C PRO A 107 -10.40 -7.65 -5.83
N GLN A 108 -11.68 -7.95 -6.05
CA GLN A 108 -12.81 -7.06 -5.73
C GLN A 108 -12.97 -6.81 -4.22
N PHE A 109 -12.61 -7.79 -3.39
CA PHE A 109 -12.67 -7.67 -1.92
C PHE A 109 -11.39 -7.11 -1.33
N PHE A 110 -10.34 -6.90 -2.13
CA PHE A 110 -9.09 -6.36 -1.64
C PHE A 110 -9.25 -4.90 -1.20
N SER A 111 -8.91 -4.62 0.06
CA SER A 111 -8.94 -3.26 0.63
C SER A 111 -7.56 -2.84 1.13
N HIS A 112 -6.91 -1.91 0.42
CA HIS A 112 -5.61 -1.35 0.82
C HIS A 112 -5.71 -0.64 2.18
N SER A 113 -6.72 0.22 2.35
CA SER A 113 -6.90 1.01 3.58
C SER A 113 -7.12 0.13 4.80
N ALA A 114 -7.69 -1.07 4.63
CA ALA A 114 -7.87 -2.02 5.72
C ALA A 114 -6.54 -2.46 6.34
N LEU A 115 -5.44 -2.47 5.57
CA LEU A 115 -4.13 -2.90 6.05
C LEU A 115 -3.22 -1.72 6.42
N TYR A 116 -3.25 -0.62 5.67
CA TYR A 116 -2.27 0.47 5.76
C TYR A 116 -2.75 1.72 6.47
N GLU A 117 -4.06 1.95 6.58
CA GLU A 117 -4.53 3.17 7.25
C GLU A 117 -4.04 3.16 8.70
N THR A 118 -3.21 4.14 9.04
CA THR A 118 -2.72 4.29 10.40
C THR A 118 -3.78 4.99 11.26
N SER A 119 -3.78 4.72 12.54
CA SER A 119 -4.64 5.40 13.51
C SER A 119 -3.89 5.69 14.80
N ALA A 120 -4.24 6.81 15.41
CA ALA A 120 -3.74 7.25 16.69
C ALA A 120 -4.85 7.95 17.46
N GLY A 121 -4.71 7.96 18.78
CA GLY A 121 -5.56 8.73 19.64
C GLY A 121 -6.86 8.10 20.09
N LEU A 122 -7.64 8.86 20.86
CA LEU A 122 -8.91 8.42 21.45
C LEU A 122 -10.14 8.64 20.54
N GLY A 123 -9.98 9.12 19.31
CA GLY A 123 -11.10 9.55 18.48
C GLY A 123 -12.05 8.41 18.12
N PRO A 124 -11.57 7.32 17.50
CA PRO A 124 -12.38 6.14 17.20
C PRO A 124 -13.08 5.52 18.44
N PRO A 125 -12.40 5.27 19.59
CA PRO A 125 -13.07 4.71 20.75
C PRO A 125 -14.03 5.70 21.44
N LEU A 126 -13.77 7.01 21.40
CA LEU A 126 -14.73 8.02 21.89
C LEU A 126 -15.99 8.02 21.02
N LEU A 127 -15.85 7.91 19.69
CA LEU A 127 -17.01 7.75 18.81
C LEU A 127 -17.78 6.47 19.14
N ALA A 128 -17.09 5.33 19.27
CA ALA A 128 -17.71 4.07 19.66
C ALA A 128 -18.49 4.20 20.97
N LEU A 129 -17.92 4.89 21.96
CA LEU A 129 -18.59 5.18 23.23
C LEU A 129 -19.81 6.07 23.05
N LEU A 130 -19.72 7.14 22.25
CA LEU A 130 -20.85 8.03 21.95
C LEU A 130 -21.98 7.31 21.21
N VAL A 131 -21.67 6.35 20.33
CA VAL A 131 -22.67 5.50 19.68
C VAL A 131 -23.34 4.56 20.68
N LEU A 132 -22.58 3.99 21.62
CA LEU A 132 -23.10 3.11 22.68
C LEU A 132 -23.96 3.85 23.71
N THR A 133 -23.55 5.04 24.15
CA THR A 133 -24.20 5.75 25.26
C THR A 133 -25.14 6.87 24.83
N GLY A 134 -25.08 7.30 23.56
CA GLY A 134 -25.59 8.60 23.12
C GLY A 134 -24.81 9.76 23.73
N MET A 135 -25.31 10.98 23.56
CA MET A 135 -24.77 12.18 24.22
C MET A 135 -25.25 12.34 25.67
N ARG A 136 -25.89 11.31 26.25
CA ARG A 136 -26.43 11.32 27.63
C ARG A 136 -25.37 11.55 28.71
N SER A 137 -24.12 11.22 28.42
CA SER A 137 -22.98 11.43 29.30
C SER A 137 -22.43 12.87 29.27
N TRP A 138 -22.96 13.73 28.39
CA TRP A 138 -22.53 15.12 28.29
C TRP A 138 -23.32 15.99 29.28
N PRO A 139 -22.67 16.85 30.09
CA PRO A 139 -23.35 17.71 31.06
C PRO A 139 -24.41 18.53 30.36
N GLU A 140 -25.60 18.55 30.95
CA GLU A 140 -26.87 18.99 30.36
C GLU A 140 -26.72 20.18 29.42
N LEU A 141 -26.81 19.91 28.11
CA LEU A 141 -27.07 20.97 27.14
C LEU A 141 -28.51 21.46 27.39
N PRO A 142 -28.71 22.76 27.71
CA PRO A 142 -30.01 23.24 28.14
C PRO A 142 -31.02 23.20 27.00
N GLY A 143 -32.00 22.29 27.08
CA GLY A 143 -33.25 22.36 26.31
C GLY A 143 -33.72 21.07 25.62
N ARG A 144 -35.04 20.79 25.70
CA ARG A 144 -35.74 19.68 25.00
C ARG A 144 -35.51 19.65 23.48
N ARG A 145 -35.16 20.78 22.84
CA ARG A 145 -34.87 20.86 21.39
C ARG A 145 -33.63 20.08 20.96
N PHE A 146 -32.70 19.79 21.88
CA PHE A 146 -31.45 19.11 21.54
C PHE A 146 -31.64 17.63 21.13
N GLN A 147 -32.75 17.00 21.50
CA GLN A 147 -33.00 15.59 21.22
C GLN A 147 -33.20 15.27 19.72
N VAL A 148 -33.60 16.25 18.90
CA VAL A 148 -33.75 16.07 17.45
C VAL A 148 -32.42 16.29 16.73
N VAL A 149 -31.55 17.13 17.30
CA VAL A 149 -30.28 17.53 16.69
C VAL A 149 -29.12 16.62 17.13
N GLU A 150 -29.24 15.90 18.24
CA GLU A 150 -28.25 14.94 18.75
C GLU A 150 -27.61 14.04 17.68
N PRO A 151 -28.35 13.30 16.83
CA PRO A 151 -27.73 12.46 15.81
C PRO A 151 -26.98 13.26 14.73
N LEU A 152 -27.43 14.49 14.43
CA LEU A 152 -26.75 15.38 13.50
C LEU A 152 -25.45 15.93 14.10
N VAL A 153 -25.46 16.31 15.38
CA VAL A 153 -24.25 16.74 16.11
C VAL A 153 -23.25 15.59 16.18
N LEU A 154 -23.70 14.37 16.51
CA LEU A 154 -22.81 13.22 16.55
C LEU A 154 -22.24 12.88 15.17
N GLY A 155 -23.08 12.92 14.13
CA GLY A 155 -22.65 12.77 12.74
C GLY A 155 -21.61 13.83 12.33
N ALA A 156 -21.80 15.09 12.74
CA ALA A 156 -20.86 16.17 12.48
C ALA A 156 -19.54 15.97 13.23
N ILE A 157 -19.57 15.64 14.52
CA ILE A 157 -18.36 15.32 15.31
C ILE A 157 -17.62 14.15 14.67
N CYS A 158 -18.33 13.09 14.28
CA CYS A 158 -17.77 11.93 13.59
C CYS A 158 -17.07 12.32 12.29
N ALA A 159 -17.74 13.10 11.43
CA ALA A 159 -17.19 13.56 10.16
C ALA A 159 -15.94 14.43 10.37
N VAL A 160 -16.00 15.38 11.32
CA VAL A 160 -14.87 16.26 11.65
C VAL A 160 -13.68 15.47 12.18
N LEU A 161 -13.88 14.60 13.17
CA LEU A 161 -12.79 13.80 13.73
C LEU A 161 -12.20 12.83 12.70
N THR A 162 -13.05 12.20 11.90
CA THR A 162 -12.63 11.33 10.80
C THR A 162 -11.76 12.07 9.78
N ALA A 163 -12.17 13.28 9.40
CA ALA A 163 -11.44 14.12 8.46
C ALA A 163 -10.10 14.61 9.05
N LEU A 164 -10.11 15.06 10.31
CA LEU A 164 -8.91 15.57 10.98
C LEU A 164 -7.85 14.48 11.24
N ASP A 165 -8.29 13.28 11.63
CA ASP A 165 -7.42 12.11 11.86
C ASP A 165 -7.05 11.38 10.55
N THR A 166 -7.66 11.75 9.41
CA THR A 166 -7.51 11.10 8.11
C THR A 166 -7.60 9.57 8.21
N ALA A 167 -8.55 9.07 9.02
CA ALA A 167 -8.66 7.65 9.38
C ALA A 167 -10.07 7.04 9.18
N PRO A 168 -10.74 7.28 8.03
CA PRO A 168 -12.13 6.86 7.85
C PRO A 168 -12.38 5.36 8.00
N TRP A 169 -11.43 4.50 7.62
CA TRP A 169 -11.60 3.07 7.79
C TRP A 169 -11.65 2.67 9.27
N THR A 170 -10.84 3.32 10.09
CA THR A 170 -10.81 3.11 11.55
C THR A 170 -12.11 3.52 12.20
N TYR A 171 -12.61 4.71 11.85
CA TYR A 171 -13.88 5.20 12.37
C TYR A 171 -15.05 4.32 11.90
N SER A 172 -15.01 3.81 10.66
CA SER A 172 -16.01 2.86 10.15
C SER A 172 -16.00 1.58 10.97
N THR A 173 -14.80 1.05 11.22
CA THR A 173 -14.62 -0.18 12.00
C THR A 173 -15.12 0.00 13.43
N ALA A 174 -14.90 1.18 14.03
CA ALA A 174 -15.40 1.51 15.35
C ALA A 174 -16.94 1.47 15.42
N VAL A 175 -17.62 2.09 14.45
CA VAL A 175 -19.09 2.07 14.36
C VAL A 175 -19.61 0.65 14.11
N LEU A 176 -19.00 -0.08 13.17
CA LEU A 176 -19.39 -1.47 12.84
C LEU A 176 -19.23 -2.41 14.04
N LEU A 177 -18.20 -2.23 14.87
CA LEU A 177 -17.98 -3.05 16.06
C LEU A 177 -19.08 -2.88 17.10
N VAL A 178 -19.52 -1.63 17.35
CA VAL A 178 -20.50 -1.34 18.41
C VAL A 178 -21.94 -1.41 17.93
N MET A 179 -22.18 -1.34 16.62
CA MET A 179 -23.53 -1.36 16.05
C MET A 179 -24.33 -2.61 16.48
N PRO A 180 -23.81 -3.85 16.39
CA PRO A 180 -24.52 -5.04 16.89
C PRO A 180 -24.87 -4.96 18.37
N ILE A 181 -23.98 -4.40 19.20
CA ILE A 181 -24.22 -4.23 20.64
C ILE A 181 -25.37 -3.25 20.87
N THR A 182 -25.40 -2.13 20.14
CA THR A 182 -26.50 -1.15 20.25
C THR A 182 -27.84 -1.70 19.77
N LEU A 183 -27.84 -2.58 18.76
CA LEU A 183 -29.06 -3.24 18.29
C LEU A 183 -29.53 -4.33 19.27
N ALA A 184 -28.60 -5.18 19.74
CA ALA A 184 -28.88 -6.25 20.68
C ALA A 184 -29.39 -5.73 22.02
N GLY A 185 -28.83 -4.61 22.51
CA GLY A 185 -29.27 -3.96 23.75
C GLY A 185 -30.74 -3.53 23.76
N ARG A 186 -31.41 -3.46 22.59
CA ARG A 186 -32.86 -3.24 22.50
C ARG A 186 -33.68 -4.48 22.85
N PHE A 187 -33.09 -5.66 22.69
CA PHE A 187 -33.75 -6.94 22.95
C PHE A 187 -33.39 -7.52 24.32
N ILE A 188 -32.35 -7.00 24.99
CA ILE A 188 -31.97 -7.44 26.33
C ILE A 188 -32.88 -6.75 27.38
N PRO A 189 -33.58 -7.53 28.24
CA PRO A 189 -34.37 -6.97 29.32
C PRO A 189 -33.51 -6.08 30.25
N PRO A 190 -34.02 -4.93 30.70
CA PRO A 190 -33.28 -4.02 31.56
C PRO A 190 -32.77 -4.68 32.86
N THR A 191 -33.47 -5.70 33.35
CA THR A 191 -33.14 -6.48 34.55
C THR A 191 -31.81 -7.25 34.44
N LEU A 192 -31.41 -7.67 33.24
CA LEU A 192 -30.11 -8.32 33.02
C LEU A 192 -28.97 -7.30 32.90
N LEU A 193 -29.25 -6.14 32.32
CA LEU A 193 -28.25 -5.07 32.13
C LEU A 193 -27.83 -4.45 33.47
N GLU A 194 -28.80 -4.26 34.38
CA GLU A 194 -28.60 -3.65 35.69
C GLU A 194 -27.64 -4.45 36.59
N LYS A 195 -27.67 -5.79 36.50
CA LYS A 195 -26.73 -6.66 37.22
C LYS A 195 -25.28 -6.54 36.74
N THR A 196 -25.05 -6.04 35.53
CA THR A 196 -23.72 -6.08 34.93
C THR A 196 -22.87 -4.85 35.29
N GLN A 197 -23.42 -3.79 35.91
CA GLN A 197 -22.74 -2.52 36.30
C GLN A 197 -21.89 -1.81 35.20
N LEU A 198 -21.78 -2.39 34.00
CA LEU A 198 -20.96 -1.86 32.90
C LEU A 198 -21.55 -0.58 32.30
N LEU A 199 -22.85 -0.37 32.47
CA LEU A 199 -23.58 0.80 31.97
C LEU A 199 -24.27 1.52 33.15
N PRO A 200 -24.21 2.86 33.24
CA PRO A 200 -24.91 3.61 34.27
C PRO A 200 -26.40 3.31 34.20
N THR A 201 -27.01 3.03 35.35
CA THR A 201 -28.42 2.69 35.51
C THR A 201 -29.28 3.82 34.94
N PRO A 202 -30.06 3.57 33.87
CA PRO A 202 -30.96 4.58 33.35
C PRO A 202 -32.06 4.82 34.39
N THR A 203 -32.16 6.04 34.90
CA THR A 203 -33.32 6.47 35.68
C THR A 203 -34.59 6.21 34.87
N THR A 204 -35.52 5.52 35.50
CA THR A 204 -36.75 4.93 35.00
C THR A 204 -37.57 5.86 34.08
N GLU A 205 -38.22 5.28 33.06
CA GLU A 205 -39.10 5.91 32.05
C GLU A 205 -38.51 6.55 30.78
N GLN A 206 -37.61 5.86 30.05
CA GLN A 206 -37.44 6.18 28.62
C GLN A 206 -37.40 4.92 27.75
N ASN A 207 -38.51 4.67 27.06
CA ASN A 207 -38.64 3.68 25.99
C ASN A 207 -37.44 3.74 25.01
N PRO A 208 -36.86 2.60 24.60
CA PRO A 208 -35.76 2.56 23.64
C PRO A 208 -36.26 3.03 22.26
N ARG A 209 -36.07 4.33 21.99
CA ARG A 209 -36.58 4.98 20.77
C ARG A 209 -35.78 4.60 19.50
N PRO A 210 -36.38 4.70 18.30
CA PRO A 210 -35.75 4.48 16.97
C PRO A 210 -34.47 5.28 16.67
N ARG A 211 -34.03 6.16 17.58
CA ARG A 211 -32.93 7.12 17.45
C ARG A 211 -31.55 6.48 17.26
N SER A 212 -31.26 5.35 17.92
CA SER A 212 -29.94 4.71 17.77
C SER A 212 -29.73 4.10 16.37
N VAL A 213 -30.79 3.64 15.70
CA VAL A 213 -30.70 3.13 14.31
C VAL A 213 -30.38 4.27 13.36
N LEU A 214 -31.09 5.41 13.44
CA LEU A 214 -30.81 6.57 12.60
C LEU A 214 -29.38 7.08 12.83
N THR A 215 -28.92 7.07 14.08
CA THR A 215 -27.54 7.47 14.43
C THR A 215 -26.51 6.53 13.82
N CYS A 216 -26.70 5.20 13.93
CA CYS A 216 -25.84 4.22 13.29
C CYS A 216 -25.87 4.34 11.76
N VAL A 217 -27.03 4.58 11.16
CA VAL A 217 -27.17 4.77 9.71
C VAL A 217 -26.44 6.04 9.27
N LEU A 218 -26.62 7.18 9.95
CA LEU A 218 -25.91 8.41 9.62
C LEU A 218 -24.40 8.28 9.84
N ALA A 219 -23.95 7.61 10.90
CA ALA A 219 -22.55 7.33 11.13
C ALA A 219 -21.96 6.40 10.05
N CYS A 220 -22.65 5.32 9.67
CA CYS A 220 -22.23 4.45 8.57
C CYS A 220 -22.21 5.19 7.24
N LEU A 221 -23.26 5.96 6.91
CA LEU A 221 -23.33 6.74 5.67
C LEU A 221 -22.22 7.77 5.62
N THR A 222 -22.01 8.57 6.67
CA THR A 222 -20.94 9.57 6.69
C THR A 222 -19.57 8.93 6.56
N VAL A 223 -19.24 7.89 7.33
CA VAL A 223 -17.87 7.36 7.32
C VAL A 223 -17.59 6.49 6.08
N ILE A 224 -18.59 5.82 5.50
CA ILE A 224 -18.42 5.01 4.28
C ILE A 224 -18.47 5.88 3.02
N ILE A 225 -19.34 6.90 3.00
CA ILE A 225 -19.59 7.72 1.80
C ILE A 225 -18.61 8.88 1.70
N ILE A 226 -18.26 9.57 2.79
CA ILE A 226 -17.36 10.75 2.73
C ILE A 226 -16.01 10.42 2.04
N PRO A 227 -15.33 9.30 2.34
CA PRO A 227 -14.07 8.96 1.66
C PRO A 227 -14.23 8.69 0.16
N ARG A 228 -15.43 8.30 -0.28
CA ARG A 228 -15.77 8.09 -1.69
C ARG A 228 -16.21 9.38 -2.39
N LEU A 229 -16.73 10.35 -1.63
CA LEU A 229 -17.18 11.64 -2.14
C LEU A 229 -16.05 12.66 -2.28
N VAL A 230 -14.92 12.48 -1.58
CA VAL A 230 -13.72 13.26 -1.89
C VAL A 230 -13.18 12.70 -3.21
N PRO A 231 -13.36 13.39 -4.34
CA PRO A 231 -12.81 12.89 -5.59
C PRO A 231 -11.30 12.75 -5.39
N PRO A 232 -10.69 11.65 -5.87
CA PRO A 232 -9.24 11.63 -5.95
C PRO A 232 -8.81 12.88 -6.73
N PRO A 233 -7.76 13.60 -6.30
CA PRO A 233 -7.31 14.78 -7.02
C PRO A 233 -7.21 14.45 -8.51
N LEU A 234 -7.69 15.35 -9.37
CA LEU A 234 -7.50 15.19 -10.82
C LEU A 234 -6.01 15.30 -11.10
N TYR A 235 -5.33 14.16 -11.11
CA TYR A 235 -3.91 14.09 -11.39
C TYR A 235 -3.73 14.15 -12.90
N THR A 236 -3.10 15.22 -13.36
CA THR A 236 -2.46 15.20 -14.68
C THR A 236 -1.29 14.23 -14.61
N VAL A 237 -1.15 13.39 -15.65
CA VAL A 237 0.05 12.56 -15.82
C VAL A 237 1.21 13.53 -16.01
N SER A 238 1.96 13.76 -14.94
CA SER A 238 3.22 14.50 -14.99
C SER A 238 4.30 13.57 -14.51
N PHE A 239 5.14 13.13 -15.46
CA PHE A 239 6.42 12.56 -15.07
C PHE A 239 7.28 13.71 -14.53
N PRO A 240 8.09 13.45 -13.48
CA PRO A 240 9.04 14.43 -13.00
C PRO A 240 9.96 14.90 -14.14
N SER A 241 10.18 16.21 -14.22
CA SER A 241 11.04 16.80 -15.24
C SER A 241 12.49 16.38 -15.01
N HIS A 242 13.14 15.84 -16.04
CA HIS A 242 14.53 15.42 -16.01
C HIS A 242 15.25 15.96 -17.26
N SER A 243 16.55 16.24 -17.15
CA SER A 243 17.35 16.81 -18.26
C SER A 243 17.73 15.79 -19.34
N GLY A 244 17.37 14.51 -19.15
CA GLY A 244 17.65 13.41 -20.06
C GLY A 244 16.55 12.36 -20.04
N PRO A 245 16.69 11.24 -20.77
CA PRO A 245 15.71 10.17 -20.78
C PRO A 245 15.47 9.64 -19.37
N LEU A 246 14.21 9.65 -18.92
CA LEU A 246 13.83 9.26 -17.57
C LEU A 246 13.57 7.76 -17.49
N LEU A 247 12.77 7.21 -18.42
CA LEU A 247 12.29 5.84 -18.37
C LEU A 247 12.49 5.14 -19.72
N HIS A 248 13.17 4.01 -19.70
CA HIS A 248 13.24 3.09 -20.82
C HIS A 248 12.42 1.84 -20.51
N ILE A 249 11.49 1.49 -21.38
CA ILE A 249 10.61 0.34 -21.25
C ILE A 249 11.18 -0.76 -22.14
N LEU A 250 11.77 -1.76 -21.50
CA LEU A 250 12.45 -2.89 -22.14
C LEU A 250 11.51 -4.10 -22.15
N VAL A 251 10.95 -4.39 -23.33
CA VAL A 251 10.08 -5.56 -23.55
C VAL A 251 10.96 -6.75 -23.95
N LEU A 252 10.87 -7.83 -23.20
CA LEU A 252 11.47 -9.12 -23.53
C LEU A 252 10.48 -9.92 -24.36
N SER A 253 10.90 -10.34 -25.54
CA SER A 253 10.10 -11.19 -26.41
C SER A 253 10.82 -12.48 -26.76
N TYR A 254 10.09 -13.58 -26.83
CA TYR A 254 10.62 -14.88 -27.22
C TYR A 254 9.56 -15.66 -28.00
N PRO A 255 9.94 -16.51 -28.97
CA PRO A 255 8.99 -17.30 -29.74
C PRO A 255 8.08 -18.14 -28.85
N ARG A 256 6.77 -18.10 -29.12
CA ARG A 256 5.76 -18.90 -28.42
C ARG A 256 5.31 -20.09 -29.28
N PRO A 257 4.86 -21.19 -28.67
CA PRO A 257 4.15 -22.23 -29.40
C PRO A 257 2.92 -21.60 -30.08
N HIS A 258 2.75 -21.86 -31.37
CA HIS A 258 1.64 -21.31 -32.18
C HIS A 258 1.66 -19.78 -32.37
N ASP A 259 2.82 -19.14 -32.22
CA ASP A 259 2.99 -17.74 -32.56
C ASP A 259 2.78 -17.55 -34.07
N ASN A 260 1.58 -17.13 -34.46
CA ASN A 260 1.26 -16.77 -35.84
C ASN A 260 1.61 -15.30 -36.07
N LEU A 261 1.79 -14.89 -37.33
CA LEU A 261 2.17 -13.52 -37.72
C LEU A 261 1.24 -12.42 -37.14
N GLU A 262 0.06 -12.79 -36.65
CA GLU A 262 -0.93 -11.88 -36.07
C GLU A 262 -1.08 -12.03 -34.56
N SER A 263 -0.15 -12.71 -33.88
CA SER A 263 -0.23 -12.94 -32.44
C SER A 263 -0.48 -11.61 -31.72
N PRO A 264 -1.66 -11.44 -31.11
CA PRO A 264 -2.04 -10.15 -30.57
C PRO A 264 -1.24 -9.80 -29.32
N ILE A 265 -0.42 -10.71 -28.79
CA ILE A 265 0.23 -10.58 -27.47
C ILE A 265 1.24 -9.42 -27.45
N LEU A 266 2.35 -9.53 -28.20
CA LEU A 266 3.38 -8.48 -28.27
C LEU A 266 2.77 -7.16 -28.75
N ASN A 267 1.89 -7.20 -29.75
CA ASN A 267 1.16 -6.05 -30.28
C ASN A 267 0.34 -5.34 -29.18
N THR A 268 -0.44 -6.09 -28.40
CA THR A 268 -1.28 -5.55 -27.31
C THR A 268 -0.41 -4.93 -26.22
N THR A 269 0.69 -5.58 -25.87
CA THR A 269 1.66 -5.03 -24.91
C THR A 269 2.24 -3.72 -25.40
N LEU A 270 2.80 -3.66 -26.62
CA LEU A 270 3.35 -2.42 -27.19
C LEU A 270 2.31 -1.30 -27.26
N MET A 271 1.11 -1.58 -27.79
CA MET A 271 0.03 -0.59 -27.88
C MET A 271 -0.38 0.00 -26.52
N SER A 272 -0.27 -0.78 -25.44
CA SER A 272 -0.64 -0.30 -24.11
C SER A 272 0.36 0.72 -23.54
N PHE A 273 1.65 0.59 -23.89
CA PHE A 273 2.74 1.45 -23.44
C PHE A 273 3.04 2.61 -24.40
N LEU A 274 2.76 2.46 -25.68
CA LEU A 274 3.06 3.45 -26.72
C LEU A 274 2.58 4.89 -26.38
N PRO A 275 1.39 5.10 -25.78
CA PRO A 275 0.97 6.45 -25.40
C PRO A 275 1.87 7.15 -24.37
N LEU A 276 2.76 6.42 -23.68
CA LEU A 276 3.73 7.00 -22.75
C LEU A 276 4.92 7.65 -23.48
N THR A 277 5.23 7.30 -24.73
CA THR A 277 6.34 7.91 -25.49
C THR A 277 6.09 9.36 -25.86
N VAL A 278 4.83 9.82 -25.77
CA VAL A 278 4.47 11.24 -25.87
C VAL A 278 5.09 12.06 -24.74
N VAL A 279 5.40 11.41 -23.60
CA VAL A 279 6.09 12.06 -22.49
C VAL A 279 7.59 12.16 -22.82
N PRO A 280 8.18 13.36 -22.82
CA PRO A 280 9.60 13.53 -23.09
C PRO A 280 10.46 12.66 -22.16
N GLY A 281 11.40 11.93 -22.75
CA GLY A 281 12.32 11.06 -22.03
C GLY A 281 11.77 9.66 -21.70
N VAL A 282 10.60 9.28 -22.22
CA VAL A 282 10.14 7.89 -22.20
C VAL A 282 10.42 7.22 -23.54
N THR A 283 11.09 6.07 -23.53
CA THR A 283 11.43 5.28 -24.73
C THR A 283 11.02 3.83 -24.54
N ILE A 284 10.84 3.10 -25.64
CA ILE A 284 10.45 1.69 -25.63
C ILE A 284 11.37 0.92 -26.57
N SER A 285 11.81 -0.26 -26.13
CA SER A 285 12.50 -1.23 -26.98
C SER A 285 11.97 -2.65 -26.79
N VAL A 286 12.21 -3.50 -27.78
CA VAL A 286 11.96 -4.94 -27.74
C VAL A 286 13.28 -5.67 -27.93
N PHE A 287 13.59 -6.55 -26.98
CA PHE A 287 14.78 -7.39 -26.99
C PHE A 287 14.39 -8.86 -27.19
N THR A 288 15.17 -9.59 -27.98
CA THR A 288 15.05 -11.05 -28.16
C THR A 288 16.43 -11.69 -28.34
N HIS A 289 16.57 -12.96 -27.92
CA HIS A 289 17.69 -13.84 -28.32
C HIS A 289 17.34 -14.80 -29.46
N ALA A 290 16.07 -14.85 -29.86
CA ALA A 290 15.67 -15.72 -30.95
C ALA A 290 16.12 -15.14 -32.29
N ALA A 291 16.60 -16.01 -33.16
CA ALA A 291 16.92 -15.66 -34.53
C ALA A 291 15.65 -15.20 -35.27
N ALA A 292 15.80 -14.25 -36.20
CA ALA A 292 14.68 -13.63 -36.92
C ALA A 292 13.80 -14.66 -37.64
N GLU A 293 14.39 -15.72 -38.19
CA GLU A 293 13.65 -16.79 -38.88
C GLU A 293 12.73 -17.59 -37.95
N THR A 294 12.98 -17.52 -36.64
CA THR A 294 12.25 -18.27 -35.60
C THR A 294 11.29 -17.41 -34.80
N HIS A 295 11.23 -16.09 -35.05
CA HIS A 295 10.37 -15.16 -34.31
C HIS A 295 9.53 -14.25 -35.22
N PRO A 296 8.49 -14.80 -35.90
CA PRO A 296 7.68 -14.03 -36.86
C PRO A 296 6.96 -12.82 -36.24
N SER A 297 6.50 -12.93 -35.00
CA SER A 297 5.81 -11.84 -34.30
C SER A 297 6.72 -10.66 -33.98
N PHE A 298 8.01 -10.92 -33.69
CA PHE A 298 9.00 -9.87 -33.51
C PHE A 298 9.22 -9.08 -34.80
N GLU A 299 9.43 -9.76 -35.94
CA GLU A 299 9.63 -9.11 -37.24
C GLU A 299 8.39 -8.36 -37.72
N TRP A 300 7.19 -8.93 -37.51
CA TRP A 300 5.94 -8.25 -37.79
C TRP A 300 5.78 -6.97 -36.94
N ALA A 301 6.04 -7.05 -35.64
CA ALA A 301 5.95 -5.90 -34.73
C ALA A 301 6.97 -4.81 -35.11
N LYS A 302 8.19 -5.21 -35.48
CA LYS A 302 9.23 -4.30 -35.98
C LYS A 302 8.80 -3.51 -37.19
N ALA A 303 8.11 -4.14 -38.15
CA ALA A 303 7.56 -3.44 -39.30
C ALA A 303 6.38 -2.51 -38.93
N ARG A 304 5.60 -2.87 -37.90
CA ARG A 304 4.39 -2.17 -37.47
C ARG A 304 4.64 -0.94 -36.60
N PHE A 305 5.72 -0.93 -35.82
CA PHE A 305 6.05 0.07 -34.80
C PHE A 305 7.43 0.71 -35.04
N PRO A 306 7.58 1.58 -36.06
CA PRO A 306 8.87 2.20 -36.41
C PRO A 306 9.46 3.11 -35.31
N GLU A 307 8.65 3.54 -34.35
CA GLU A 307 9.06 4.36 -33.20
C GLU A 307 9.60 3.54 -32.02
N VAL A 308 9.53 2.22 -32.08
CA VAL A 308 10.05 1.29 -31.07
C VAL A 308 11.37 0.71 -31.57
N GLU A 309 12.38 0.65 -30.70
CA GLU A 309 13.67 0.04 -31.05
C GLU A 309 13.61 -1.48 -30.92
N PHE A 310 13.94 -2.22 -31.98
CA PHE A 310 13.97 -3.68 -31.95
C PHE A 310 15.41 -4.19 -32.04
N TYR A 311 15.84 -4.94 -31.03
CA TYR A 311 17.17 -5.53 -30.95
C TYR A 311 17.09 -7.06 -30.82
N ALA A 312 17.69 -7.76 -31.77
CA ALA A 312 17.86 -9.21 -31.75
C ALA A 312 19.33 -9.51 -31.46
N ASP A 313 19.59 -10.15 -30.32
CA ASP A 313 20.95 -10.46 -29.89
C ASP A 313 21.49 -11.67 -30.64
N ALA A 314 22.65 -11.51 -31.26
CA ALA A 314 23.34 -12.54 -32.03
C ALA A 314 24.60 -13.06 -31.32
N ASP A 315 24.87 -12.57 -30.10
CA ASP A 315 26.01 -13.00 -29.29
C ASP A 315 25.90 -14.51 -28.95
N GLN A 316 27.04 -15.20 -28.98
CA GLN A 316 27.13 -16.62 -28.62
C GLN A 316 27.58 -16.77 -27.16
N HIS A 317 26.95 -17.70 -26.44
CA HIS A 317 27.21 -17.95 -25.02
C HIS A 317 27.49 -19.44 -24.76
N PRO A 318 28.65 -19.97 -25.21
CA PRO A 318 28.95 -21.40 -25.09
C PRO A 318 29.10 -21.87 -23.63
N ASP A 319 29.36 -20.95 -22.71
CA ASP A 319 29.58 -21.16 -21.27
C ASP A 319 28.31 -20.97 -20.42
N ALA A 320 27.16 -20.73 -21.05
CA ALA A 320 25.89 -20.51 -20.37
C ALA A 320 24.78 -21.40 -20.93
N SER A 321 23.96 -21.94 -20.03
CA SER A 321 22.72 -22.60 -20.41
C SER A 321 21.75 -21.57 -21.00
N SER A 322 21.27 -21.82 -22.21
CA SER A 322 20.16 -21.06 -22.79
C SER A 322 18.94 -21.12 -21.86
N GLY A 323 18.26 -19.99 -21.70
CA GLY A 323 17.10 -19.88 -20.84
C GLY A 323 16.87 -18.45 -20.34
N GLN A 324 15.91 -18.31 -19.43
CA GLN A 324 15.46 -17.02 -18.93
C GLN A 324 16.57 -16.23 -18.23
N HIS A 325 17.47 -16.89 -17.49
CA HIS A 325 18.60 -16.23 -16.82
C HIS A 325 19.50 -15.51 -17.82
N LEU A 326 19.96 -16.22 -18.85
CA LEU A 326 20.82 -15.65 -19.89
C LEU A 326 20.07 -14.55 -20.65
N HIS A 327 18.82 -14.81 -21.03
CA HIS A 327 18.02 -13.85 -21.80
C HIS A 327 17.87 -12.51 -21.08
N VAL A 328 17.47 -12.54 -19.81
CA VAL A 328 17.36 -11.31 -19.03
C VAL A 328 18.75 -10.68 -18.81
N ALA A 329 19.78 -11.48 -18.54
CA ALA A 329 21.11 -10.96 -18.28
C ALA A 329 21.67 -10.14 -19.45
N GLU A 330 21.53 -10.63 -20.68
CA GLU A 330 22.01 -9.93 -21.87
C GLU A 330 21.13 -8.73 -22.22
N ALA A 331 19.80 -8.83 -22.03
CA ALA A 331 18.92 -7.69 -22.20
C ALA A 331 19.29 -6.52 -21.28
N LEU A 332 19.59 -6.81 -20.00
CA LEU A 332 20.04 -5.80 -19.05
C LEU A 332 21.45 -5.27 -19.35
N ARG A 333 22.36 -6.12 -19.86
CA ARG A 333 23.69 -5.69 -20.31
C ARG A 333 23.56 -4.72 -21.48
N TRP A 334 22.79 -5.09 -22.50
CA TRP A 334 22.52 -4.27 -23.67
C TRP A 334 21.94 -2.92 -23.24
N ALA A 335 20.85 -2.91 -22.47
CA ALA A 335 20.23 -1.68 -21.98
C ALA A 335 21.18 -0.81 -21.13
N SER A 336 22.06 -1.42 -20.35
CA SER A 336 23.09 -0.69 -19.59
C SER A 336 24.16 -0.03 -20.48
N SER A 337 24.38 -0.53 -21.69
CA SER A 337 25.42 -0.06 -22.61
C SER A 337 24.91 0.93 -23.66
N THR A 338 23.68 0.75 -24.16
CA THR A 338 23.14 1.49 -25.31
C THR A 338 22.17 2.59 -24.90
N GLN A 339 21.29 2.29 -23.94
CA GLN A 339 20.26 3.23 -23.50
C GLN A 339 20.88 4.27 -22.59
N GLN A 340 20.30 5.46 -22.48
CA GLN A 340 20.75 6.50 -21.54
C GLN A 340 19.72 6.77 -20.43
N ALA A 341 18.58 6.07 -20.47
CA ALA A 341 17.55 6.27 -19.47
C ALA A 341 18.05 5.92 -18.08
N GLU A 342 17.58 6.71 -17.12
CA GLU A 342 17.92 6.54 -15.73
C GLU A 342 17.20 5.36 -15.08
N TRP A 343 15.95 5.15 -15.47
CA TRP A 343 15.15 4.01 -15.05
C TRP A 343 14.92 3.06 -16.22
N VAL A 344 15.05 1.76 -15.98
CA VAL A 344 14.71 0.73 -16.95
C VAL A 344 13.62 -0.15 -16.38
N MET A 345 12.45 -0.15 -17.02
CA MET A 345 11.34 -1.04 -16.70
C MET A 345 11.45 -2.29 -17.58
N LEU A 346 11.63 -3.45 -16.96
CA LEU A 346 11.66 -4.75 -17.59
C LEU A 346 10.26 -5.37 -17.60
N LEU A 347 9.82 -5.86 -18.76
CA LEU A 347 8.53 -6.53 -18.93
C LEU A 347 8.65 -7.66 -19.94
N GLU A 348 7.91 -8.73 -19.74
CA GLU A 348 7.65 -9.74 -20.78
C GLU A 348 6.58 -9.22 -21.76
N ASP A 349 6.57 -9.77 -22.98
CA ASP A 349 5.73 -9.31 -24.08
C ASP A 349 4.22 -9.60 -23.95
N ASP A 350 3.78 -10.23 -22.86
CA ASP A 350 2.37 -10.51 -22.53
C ASP A 350 1.85 -9.76 -21.30
N PHE A 351 2.52 -8.65 -20.95
CA PHE A 351 2.12 -7.79 -19.83
C PHE A 351 1.69 -6.37 -20.22
N PRO A 352 0.53 -6.17 -20.90
CA PRO A 352 0.06 -4.83 -21.23
C PRO A 352 -0.34 -4.03 -19.99
N LEU A 353 -0.21 -2.70 -20.04
CA LEU A 353 -0.75 -1.80 -19.01
C LEU A 353 -2.27 -1.88 -18.90
N CYS A 354 -2.79 -1.68 -17.68
CA CYS A 354 -4.22 -1.60 -17.36
C CYS A 354 -4.88 -0.29 -17.85
N GLY A 355 -4.79 -0.02 -19.15
CA GLY A 355 -5.38 1.13 -19.81
C GLY A 355 -4.91 2.49 -19.26
N VAL A 356 -5.80 3.48 -19.28
CA VAL A 356 -5.51 4.85 -18.81
C VAL A 356 -5.11 4.87 -17.33
N ARG A 357 -5.77 4.04 -16.52
CA ARG A 357 -5.50 3.93 -15.08
C ARG A 357 -4.09 3.42 -14.82
N GLY A 358 -3.67 2.36 -15.50
CA GLY A 358 -2.32 1.82 -15.38
C GLY A 358 -1.24 2.85 -15.69
N ARG A 359 -1.44 3.70 -16.70
CA ARG A 359 -0.52 4.81 -17.02
C ARG A 359 -0.42 5.86 -15.91
N LEU A 360 -1.56 6.28 -15.36
CA LEU A 360 -1.61 7.23 -14.24
C LEU A 360 -0.90 6.67 -13.01
N ASP A 361 -1.11 5.39 -12.73
CA ASP A 361 -0.52 4.73 -11.58
C ASP A 361 1.00 4.50 -11.76
N LEU A 362 1.46 4.17 -12.97
CA LEU A 362 2.88 4.11 -13.29
C LEU A 362 3.55 5.48 -13.08
N ALA A 363 2.91 6.58 -13.52
CA ALA A 363 3.43 7.92 -13.27
C ALA A 363 3.54 8.24 -11.77
N ARG A 364 2.59 7.80 -10.94
CA ARG A 364 2.68 7.93 -9.47
C ARG A 364 3.83 7.12 -8.88
N VAL A 365 4.10 5.93 -9.43
CA VAL A 365 5.27 5.14 -9.04
C VAL A 365 6.56 5.88 -9.39
N MET A 366 6.68 6.45 -10.59
CA MET A 366 7.84 7.24 -10.98
C MET A 366 8.02 8.49 -10.11
N GLN A 367 6.94 9.23 -9.82
CA GLN A 367 6.97 10.35 -8.87
C GLN A 367 7.46 9.90 -7.48
N LYS A 368 7.07 8.70 -7.03
CA LYS A 368 7.48 8.16 -5.73
C LYS A 368 8.96 7.78 -5.70
N LEU A 369 9.49 7.22 -6.79
CA LEU A 369 10.93 6.94 -6.94
C LEU A 369 11.73 8.25 -6.91
N GLU A 370 11.29 9.25 -7.67
CA GLU A 370 11.99 10.52 -7.86
C GLU A 370 11.93 11.46 -6.66
N ARG A 371 10.89 11.37 -5.83
CA ARG A 371 10.76 12.18 -4.60
C ARG A 371 11.92 11.98 -3.61
N GLY A 372 12.62 10.86 -3.68
CA GLY A 372 13.78 10.54 -2.84
C GLY A 372 15.13 10.90 -3.45
N ARG A 373 15.16 11.51 -4.65
CA ARG A 373 16.40 11.89 -5.33
C ARG A 373 17.12 13.00 -4.58
N ARG A 374 18.42 12.81 -4.36
CA ARG A 374 19.37 13.85 -3.95
C ARG A 374 20.49 13.92 -4.99
N LEU A 375 21.28 15.00 -4.95
CA LEU A 375 22.37 15.22 -5.89
C LEU A 375 23.37 14.05 -5.92
N ASP A 376 23.64 13.44 -4.76
CA ASP A 376 24.71 12.45 -4.62
C ASP A 376 24.22 11.00 -4.49
N TYR A 377 22.92 10.78 -4.23
CA TYR A 377 22.39 9.42 -4.08
C TYR A 377 20.87 9.33 -4.29
N LEU A 378 20.42 8.11 -4.57
CA LEU A 378 19.00 7.73 -4.65
C LEU A 378 18.58 6.94 -3.42
N GLU A 379 17.52 7.41 -2.77
CA GLU A 379 16.94 6.75 -1.61
C GLU A 379 16.36 5.36 -1.95
N ARG A 380 15.74 5.22 -3.12
CA ARG A 380 15.18 3.96 -3.62
C ARG A 380 15.74 3.71 -5.01
N ARG A 381 16.01 2.45 -5.33
CA ARG A 381 16.65 2.05 -6.59
C ARG A 381 15.79 1.13 -7.46
N GLY A 382 14.52 0.97 -7.09
CA GLY A 382 13.58 0.32 -7.99
C GLY A 382 12.14 0.30 -7.54
N ALA A 383 11.30 -0.13 -8.46
CA ALA A 383 9.88 -0.37 -8.26
C ALA A 383 9.46 -1.74 -8.82
N PHE A 384 8.32 -2.25 -8.38
CA PHE A 384 7.69 -3.45 -8.91
C PHE A 384 6.19 -3.21 -8.99
N VAL A 385 5.65 -3.21 -10.21
CA VAL A 385 4.26 -2.82 -10.50
C VAL A 385 3.41 -3.96 -11.08
N GLY A 386 4.03 -5.13 -11.22
CA GLY A 386 3.50 -6.32 -11.87
C GLY A 386 3.66 -7.58 -11.02
N THR A 387 3.91 -8.69 -11.68
CA THR A 387 4.14 -10.00 -11.06
C THR A 387 5.27 -10.74 -11.79
N GLY A 388 5.83 -11.78 -11.16
CA GLY A 388 6.93 -12.55 -11.76
C GLY A 388 8.11 -11.65 -12.16
N GLY A 389 8.62 -11.85 -13.37
CA GLY A 389 9.71 -11.05 -13.95
C GLY A 389 9.28 -9.73 -14.59
N SER A 390 7.97 -9.43 -14.60
CA SER A 390 7.39 -8.33 -15.39
C SER A 390 7.00 -7.12 -14.55
N GLY A 391 7.29 -5.92 -15.06
CA GLY A 391 7.03 -4.67 -14.37
C GLY A 391 8.03 -4.35 -13.25
N LEU A 392 9.23 -4.91 -13.33
CA LEU A 392 10.36 -4.57 -12.47
C LEU A 392 11.04 -3.32 -13.03
N ILE A 393 11.18 -2.28 -12.22
CA ILE A 393 11.82 -1.02 -12.61
C ILE A 393 13.13 -0.90 -11.84
N PHE A 394 14.23 -0.82 -12.56
CA PHE A 394 15.57 -0.71 -11.99
C PHE A 394 16.10 0.69 -12.23
N HIS A 395 16.77 1.24 -11.22
CA HIS A 395 17.72 2.31 -11.48
C HIS A 395 18.88 1.75 -12.30
N ARG A 396 19.36 2.52 -13.28
CA ARG A 396 20.44 2.14 -14.20
C ARG A 396 21.67 1.56 -13.50
N SER A 397 22.03 2.08 -12.33
CA SER A 397 23.19 1.60 -11.57
C SER A 397 23.08 0.13 -11.13
N LEU A 398 21.89 -0.46 -11.13
CA LEU A 398 21.69 -1.87 -10.74
C LEU A 398 21.83 -2.83 -11.92
N LEU A 399 21.71 -2.36 -13.16
CA LEU A 399 21.69 -3.25 -14.33
C LEU A 399 22.95 -4.11 -14.46
N PRO A 400 24.19 -3.58 -14.30
CA PRO A 400 25.39 -4.41 -14.37
C PRO A 400 25.45 -5.47 -13.27
N ILE A 401 24.98 -5.13 -12.07
CA ILE A 401 24.97 -6.04 -10.90
C ILE A 401 24.00 -7.19 -11.17
N VAL A 402 22.74 -6.87 -11.52
CA VAL A 402 21.70 -7.87 -11.78
C VAL A 402 22.07 -8.74 -12.97
N SER A 403 22.59 -8.14 -14.06
CA SER A 403 23.08 -8.88 -15.22
C SER A 403 24.16 -9.89 -14.82
N THR A 404 25.15 -9.47 -14.03
CA THR A 404 26.23 -10.35 -13.55
C THR A 404 25.70 -11.52 -12.71
N ILE A 405 24.79 -11.26 -11.76
CA ILE A 405 24.20 -12.32 -10.93
C ILE A 405 23.43 -13.31 -11.80
N LEU A 406 22.64 -12.84 -12.75
CA LEU A 406 21.89 -13.69 -13.67
C LEU A 406 22.82 -14.53 -14.56
N LYS A 407 23.94 -13.98 -15.04
CA LYS A 407 24.96 -14.76 -15.80
C LYS A 407 25.58 -15.87 -14.95
N LEU A 408 25.88 -15.61 -13.68
CA LEU A 408 26.39 -16.64 -12.76
C LEU A 408 25.38 -17.80 -12.59
N HIS A 409 24.09 -17.47 -12.53
CA HIS A 409 23.01 -18.45 -12.51
C HIS A 409 22.78 -19.13 -13.86
N ALA A 410 23.15 -18.51 -14.98
CA ALA A 410 23.06 -19.12 -16.30
C ALA A 410 24.26 -20.02 -16.64
N SER A 411 25.42 -19.82 -16.01
CA SER A 411 26.64 -20.56 -16.34
C SER A 411 26.47 -22.09 -16.27
N THR A 412 27.03 -22.80 -17.24
CA THR A 412 27.08 -24.27 -17.28
C THR A 412 28.01 -24.82 -16.20
N ASP A 413 29.15 -24.17 -16.01
CA ASP A 413 30.13 -24.47 -14.95
C ASP A 413 29.86 -23.58 -13.74
N SER A 414 28.61 -23.64 -13.23
CA SER A 414 28.15 -22.69 -12.23
C SER A 414 29.10 -22.65 -11.03
N ALA A 415 29.68 -21.47 -10.78
CA ALA A 415 30.50 -21.22 -9.60
C ALA A 415 29.69 -21.17 -8.29
N LEU A 416 28.38 -21.40 -8.36
CA LEU A 416 27.53 -21.50 -7.19
C LEU A 416 27.90 -22.78 -6.41
N PRO A 417 28.03 -22.70 -5.08
CA PRO A 417 28.22 -23.88 -4.24
C PRO A 417 27.16 -24.95 -4.53
N ALA A 418 27.53 -26.23 -4.45
CA ALA A 418 26.66 -27.34 -4.81
C ALA A 418 25.37 -27.44 -3.97
N ASP A 419 25.35 -26.80 -2.79
CA ASP A 419 24.19 -26.69 -1.89
C ASP A 419 23.26 -25.51 -2.24
N VAL A 420 23.66 -24.61 -3.14
CA VAL A 420 22.85 -23.46 -3.55
C VAL A 420 21.91 -23.85 -4.68
N ILE A 421 20.62 -23.89 -4.38
CA ILE A 421 19.58 -24.13 -5.38
C ILE A 421 19.51 -22.94 -6.35
N ARG A 422 19.57 -23.24 -7.66
CA ARG A 422 19.40 -22.23 -8.73
C ARG A 422 18.01 -21.60 -8.60
N ARG A 423 17.97 -20.33 -8.21
CA ARG A 423 16.74 -19.55 -8.08
C ARG A 423 16.21 -19.13 -9.46
N PRO A 424 14.89 -19.05 -9.67
CA PRO A 424 14.28 -18.36 -10.81
C PRO A 424 14.81 -16.93 -11.02
N ALA A 425 14.89 -16.49 -12.28
CA ALA A 425 15.45 -15.18 -12.64
C ALA A 425 14.68 -14.01 -12.02
N ASP A 426 13.36 -14.12 -11.94
CA ASP A 426 12.48 -13.12 -11.31
C ASP A 426 12.77 -12.96 -9.82
N LEU A 427 12.95 -14.07 -9.08
CA LEU A 427 13.29 -14.01 -7.66
C LEU A 427 14.66 -13.36 -7.42
N ILE A 428 15.65 -13.63 -8.27
CA ILE A 428 16.98 -13.00 -8.21
C ILE A 428 16.84 -11.48 -8.35
N MET A 429 16.12 -11.04 -9.38
CA MET A 429 15.88 -9.62 -9.63
C MET A 429 15.11 -8.94 -8.50
N GLN A 430 14.06 -9.59 -7.99
CA GLN A 430 13.25 -9.09 -6.89
C GLN A 430 14.06 -9.00 -5.59
N ASP A 431 14.86 -10.02 -5.25
CA ASP A 431 15.71 -10.02 -4.07
C ASP A 431 16.78 -8.92 -4.14
N CYS A 432 17.33 -8.66 -5.33
CA CYS A 432 18.23 -7.54 -5.55
C CYS A 432 17.54 -6.19 -5.28
N LEU A 433 16.35 -5.97 -5.83
CA LEU A 433 15.56 -4.75 -5.62
C LEU A 433 15.13 -4.54 -4.16
N LEU A 434 14.92 -5.63 -3.43
CA LEU A 434 14.64 -5.62 -2.00
C LEU A 434 15.90 -5.38 -1.14
N GLY A 435 17.10 -5.42 -1.73
CA GLY A 435 18.37 -5.40 -1.02
C GLY A 435 18.62 -6.65 -0.17
N ILE A 436 17.98 -7.78 -0.49
CA ILE A 436 18.21 -9.05 0.18
C ILE A 436 19.51 -9.68 -0.33
N ASP A 437 19.71 -9.61 -1.64
CA ASP A 437 20.94 -10.10 -2.27
C ASP A 437 22.14 -9.27 -1.82
N PRO A 438 23.24 -9.90 -1.34
CA PRO A 438 24.37 -9.19 -0.75
C PRO A 438 25.13 -8.30 -1.72
N LEU A 439 25.01 -8.54 -3.03
CA LEU A 439 25.64 -7.70 -4.05
C LEU A 439 24.81 -6.45 -4.37
N CYS A 440 23.57 -6.38 -3.90
CA CYS A 440 22.66 -5.28 -4.18
C CYS A 440 22.56 -4.32 -2.98
N PRO A 441 22.73 -3.01 -3.21
CA PRO A 441 22.82 -2.04 -2.12
C PRO A 441 21.49 -1.90 -1.36
N ARG A 442 21.55 -1.93 -0.03
CA ARG A 442 20.40 -1.63 0.84
C ARG A 442 20.23 -0.13 1.04
N ARG A 443 18.99 0.35 1.09
CA ARG A 443 18.69 1.76 1.40
C ARG A 443 19.31 2.21 2.71
N ALA A 444 19.17 1.42 3.77
CA ALA A 444 19.72 1.77 5.08
C ALA A 444 21.24 1.97 5.02
N GLU A 445 21.96 1.12 4.28
CA GLU A 445 23.41 1.23 4.10
C GLU A 445 23.77 2.50 3.33
N VAL A 446 23.10 2.76 2.21
CA VAL A 446 23.32 3.98 1.41
C VAL A 446 23.02 5.24 2.24
N MET A 447 21.91 5.26 2.97
CA MET A 447 21.55 6.42 3.78
C MET A 447 22.49 6.61 4.98
N ASN A 448 22.99 5.53 5.59
CA ASN A 448 23.95 5.61 6.68
C ASN A 448 25.34 6.11 6.21
N MET A 449 25.75 5.79 4.97
CA MET A 449 26.99 6.32 4.39
C MET A 449 26.93 7.83 4.14
N HIS A 450 25.75 8.37 3.85
CA HIS A 450 25.54 9.80 3.59
C HIS A 450 24.90 10.56 4.76
N ALA A 451 24.65 9.89 5.87
CA ALA A 451 24.07 10.47 7.08
C ALA A 451 25.11 11.33 7.80
N ALA A 452 24.66 12.42 8.42
CA ALA A 452 25.50 13.18 9.34
C ALA A 452 25.86 12.29 10.55
N PRO A 453 27.02 12.47 11.20
CA PRO A 453 27.48 11.62 12.32
C PRO A 453 26.51 11.50 13.52
N HIS A 454 25.47 12.34 13.57
CA HIS A 454 24.48 12.38 14.64
C HIS A 454 23.03 12.16 14.18
N SER A 455 22.79 11.81 12.92
CA SER A 455 21.42 11.45 12.51
C SER A 455 21.02 10.09 13.07
N ALA A 456 19.77 9.99 13.51
CA ALA A 456 19.21 8.71 13.94
C ALA A 456 19.33 7.66 12.81
N PRO A 457 19.62 6.40 13.14
CA PRO A 457 19.72 5.34 12.14
C PRO A 457 18.42 5.25 11.35
N VAL A 458 18.55 5.18 10.02
CA VAL A 458 17.38 5.02 9.15
C VAL A 458 16.76 3.66 9.44
N ALA A 459 15.45 3.65 9.69
CA ALA A 459 14.72 2.41 9.94
C ALA A 459 14.92 1.44 8.77
N PRO A 460 15.22 0.16 9.05
CA PRO A 460 15.37 -0.84 8.01
C PRO A 460 14.05 -0.98 7.24
N GLY A 461 14.14 -1.06 5.91
CA GLY A 461 13.00 -1.31 5.02
C GLY A 461 12.86 -0.28 3.90
N GLU A 462 11.72 -0.35 3.22
CA GLU A 462 11.34 0.59 2.14
C GLU A 462 12.35 0.73 0.97
N ASN A 463 13.04 -0.35 0.60
CA ASN A 463 13.96 -0.41 -0.54
C ASN A 463 13.23 -0.30 -1.88
N LEU A 464 12.03 -0.87 -1.96
CA LEU A 464 11.28 -1.10 -3.20
C LEU A 464 9.94 -0.38 -3.17
N VAL A 465 9.60 0.34 -4.25
CA VAL A 465 8.25 0.89 -4.43
C VAL A 465 7.36 -0.16 -5.10
N ILE A 466 6.16 -0.38 -4.59
CA ILE A 466 5.17 -1.24 -5.23
C ILE A 466 3.84 -0.51 -5.39
N THR A 467 2.99 -0.99 -6.27
CA THR A 467 1.57 -0.61 -6.30
C THR A 467 0.76 -1.48 -5.33
N SER A 468 -0.39 -1.00 -4.85
CA SER A 468 -1.27 -1.83 -4.02
C SER A 468 -1.89 -2.98 -4.80
N ARG A 469 -2.05 -2.80 -6.11
CA ARG A 469 -2.60 -3.76 -7.05
C ARG A 469 -1.75 -3.81 -8.32
N LEU A 470 -1.82 -4.90 -9.07
CA LEU A 470 -1.19 -5.00 -10.39
C LEU A 470 -1.78 -3.95 -11.33
N ILE A 471 -0.89 -3.21 -11.98
CA ILE A 471 -1.24 -2.19 -12.99
C ILE A 471 -0.82 -2.59 -14.41
N ILE A 472 -0.28 -3.80 -14.55
CA ILE A 472 -0.12 -4.53 -15.80
C ILE A 472 -0.97 -5.79 -15.72
N ASP A 473 -1.56 -6.17 -16.84
CA ASP A 473 -2.38 -7.35 -17.03
C ASP A 473 -1.49 -8.53 -17.45
N HIS A 474 -1.90 -9.77 -17.22
CA HIS A 474 -1.24 -10.93 -17.82
C HIS A 474 -2.19 -11.54 -18.86
N ILE A 475 -1.82 -11.46 -20.14
CA ILE A 475 -2.67 -11.94 -21.25
C ILE A 475 -2.18 -13.25 -21.87
N GLY A 476 -0.98 -13.74 -21.49
CA GLY A 476 -0.35 -14.95 -22.02
C GLY A 476 -0.47 -16.19 -21.13
N ALA A 477 -1.51 -16.25 -20.28
CA ALA A 477 -1.69 -17.31 -19.28
C ALA A 477 -1.72 -18.74 -19.87
N ASP A 478 -2.24 -18.87 -21.08
CA ASP A 478 -2.34 -20.11 -21.87
C ASP A 478 -1.13 -20.36 -22.78
N ALA A 479 -0.28 -19.36 -22.98
CA ALA A 479 0.88 -19.37 -23.88
C ALA A 479 2.21 -19.24 -23.12
N SER A 480 2.32 -19.88 -21.95
CA SER A 480 3.56 -19.91 -21.15
C SER A 480 4.71 -20.51 -21.96
N THR A 481 5.85 -19.85 -21.95
CA THR A 481 7.10 -20.34 -22.54
C THR A 481 7.78 -21.43 -21.70
N THR A 482 7.32 -21.64 -20.46
CA THR A 482 7.81 -22.73 -19.59
C THR A 482 6.98 -24.00 -19.80
N PRO A 483 7.60 -25.13 -20.22
CA PRO A 483 6.90 -26.40 -20.42
C PRO A 483 6.14 -26.87 -19.17
N GLY A 484 4.89 -27.30 -19.36
CA GLY A 484 4.05 -27.87 -18.28
C GLY A 484 3.45 -26.84 -17.30
N ARG A 485 3.75 -25.54 -17.46
CA ARG A 485 3.19 -24.48 -16.63
C ARG A 485 1.97 -23.87 -17.32
N GLN A 486 0.81 -23.95 -16.67
CA GLN A 486 -0.41 -23.27 -17.09
C GLN A 486 -0.91 -22.38 -15.96
N TYR A 487 -1.27 -21.14 -16.29
CA TYR A 487 -1.93 -20.25 -15.35
C TYR A 487 -3.43 -20.25 -15.62
N GLY A 488 -4.23 -20.03 -14.58
CA GLY A 488 -5.65 -19.74 -14.80
C GLY A 488 -5.78 -18.44 -15.59
N GLN A 489 -6.72 -18.38 -16.56
CA GLN A 489 -6.94 -17.19 -17.40
C GLN A 489 -7.17 -15.90 -16.60
N ASP A 490 -7.73 -16.02 -15.39
CA ASP A 490 -7.99 -14.88 -14.51
C ASP A 490 -6.84 -14.54 -13.56
N GLN A 491 -5.77 -15.34 -13.52
CA GLN A 491 -4.67 -15.11 -12.59
C GLN A 491 -3.79 -13.94 -13.05
N TRP A 492 -3.39 -13.11 -12.08
CA TRP A 492 -2.47 -11.98 -12.30
C TRP A 492 -2.98 -10.90 -13.24
N ARG A 493 -4.30 -10.82 -13.40
CA ARG A 493 -4.94 -9.79 -14.20
C ARG A 493 -4.81 -8.41 -13.53
N CYS A 494 -5.20 -7.37 -14.26
CA CYS A 494 -5.35 -6.03 -13.71
C CYS A 494 -6.14 -6.00 -12.39
N GLY A 495 -5.64 -5.26 -11.40
CA GLY A 495 -6.33 -5.06 -10.12
C GLY A 495 -6.10 -6.13 -9.06
N TRP A 496 -5.43 -7.24 -9.38
CA TRP A 496 -4.99 -8.23 -8.40
C TRP A 496 -4.10 -7.61 -7.32
N ARG A 497 -4.15 -8.13 -6.08
CA ARG A 497 -3.26 -7.69 -5.00
C ARG A 497 -1.81 -7.93 -5.41
N HIS A 498 -0.96 -6.93 -5.23
CA HIS A 498 0.48 -7.08 -5.50
C HIS A 498 1.13 -8.13 -4.58
N PRO A 499 1.97 -9.07 -5.07
CA PRO A 499 2.55 -10.15 -4.26
C PRO A 499 3.28 -9.68 -3.01
N PHE A 500 4.03 -8.58 -3.12
CA PHE A 500 4.82 -8.03 -2.01
C PHE A 500 4.02 -7.15 -1.05
N HIS A 501 2.72 -7.00 -1.26
CA HIS A 501 1.88 -6.16 -0.42
C HIS A 501 1.93 -6.62 1.05
N GLY A 502 2.41 -5.76 1.94
CA GLY A 502 2.50 -6.02 3.38
C GLY A 502 3.90 -6.33 3.88
N ARG A 503 4.86 -6.63 2.98
CA ARG A 503 6.30 -6.71 3.31
C ARG A 503 6.81 -5.40 3.90
N GLU A 504 7.76 -5.42 4.83
CA GLU A 504 8.31 -4.20 5.46
C GLU A 504 9.28 -3.45 4.55
N GLU A 505 9.90 -4.19 3.65
CA GLU A 505 10.90 -3.71 2.70
C GLU A 505 10.30 -2.89 1.56
N VAL A 506 8.96 -2.79 1.49
CA VAL A 506 8.27 -2.09 0.41
C VAL A 506 7.49 -0.86 0.87
N VAL A 507 7.43 0.13 -0.01
CA VAL A 507 6.54 1.29 0.07
C VAL A 507 5.44 1.13 -0.95
N VAL A 508 4.19 1.35 -0.54
CA VAL A 508 3.04 1.12 -1.40
C VAL A 508 2.50 2.44 -1.95
N VAL A 509 2.38 2.52 -3.27
CA VAL A 509 1.55 3.49 -3.99
C VAL A 509 0.14 2.92 -4.07
N VAL A 510 -0.84 3.65 -3.53
CA VAL A 510 -2.24 3.20 -3.54
C VAL A 510 -2.82 3.47 -4.92
N VAL A 511 -3.35 2.42 -5.55
CA VAL A 511 -3.88 2.43 -6.91
C VAL A 511 -5.33 1.99 -6.96
#